data_AF-A0A967N4Q9-F1
#
_entry.id   AF-A0A967N4Q9-F1
#
_cell.length_a   1.000
_cell.length_b   1.000
_cell.length_c   1.000
_cell.angle_alpha   90.00
_cell.angle_beta   90.00
_cell.angle_gamma   90.00
#
_symmetry.space_group_name_H-M   'P 1'
#
loop_
_entity.id
_entity.type
_entity.pdbx_description
1 polymer ?
#
loop_
_entity_poly.entity_id
_entity_poly.type
_entity_poly.pdbx_seq_one_letter_code
_entity_poly.pdbx_strand_id
1 'polypeptide(L)'
;MQLITVLCDVTRETDGTTIQKHSLFFSDLDGRDALCQVDGASGHVMCTGPYPTPPGVPERSPLDLSRVRVDAEAAVDAAGASVGSTVADRRAPDLLIGALLQSGDEGPVWEISFDVWLDTGPVTDQTVRLDASTGAILEHRILGERRG
;
A
#
# COMPACT_ATOMS: atom_id res chain seq x y z
N MET A 1 -4.03 17.42 -13.87
CA MET A 1 -3.71 16.55 -12.73
C MET A 1 -3.68 15.12 -13.20
N GLN A 2 -2.67 14.37 -12.79
CA GLN A 2 -2.50 12.95 -13.02
C GLN A 2 -2.43 12.26 -11.66
N LEU A 3 -3.07 11.09 -11.55
CA LEU A 3 -2.91 10.24 -10.37
C LEU A 3 -1.53 9.60 -10.44
N ILE A 4 -0.78 9.67 -9.34
CA ILE A 4 0.58 9.17 -9.26
C ILE A 4 0.67 7.94 -8.37
N THR A 5 -0.14 7.91 -7.31
CA THR A 5 -0.07 6.85 -6.29
C THR A 5 -1.42 6.71 -5.60
N VAL A 6 -1.76 5.47 -5.27
CA VAL A 6 -2.89 5.13 -4.38
C VAL A 6 -2.32 4.37 -3.20
N LEU A 7 -2.54 4.87 -1.99
CA LEU A 7 -2.31 4.12 -0.76
C LEU A 7 -3.66 3.63 -0.25
N CYS A 8 -3.76 2.31 -0.07
CA CYS A 8 -4.87 1.65 0.58
C CYS A 8 -4.38 1.15 1.93
N ASP A 9 -4.84 1.78 3.01
CA ASP A 9 -4.67 1.21 4.34
C ASP A 9 -5.74 0.14 4.50
N VAL A 10 -5.32 -1.11 4.62
CA VAL A 10 -6.20 -2.27 4.82
C VAL A 10 -6.01 -2.73 6.26
N THR A 11 -6.90 -2.28 7.13
CA THR A 11 -6.92 -2.74 8.53
C THR A 11 -7.97 -3.84 8.65
N ARG A 12 -7.56 -5.04 9.04
CA ARG A 12 -8.50 -6.11 9.39
C ARG A 12 -8.72 -6.08 10.90
N GLU A 13 -9.93 -5.73 11.31
CA GLU A 13 -10.33 -5.74 12.72
C GLU A 13 -10.54 -7.18 13.23
N THR A 14 -10.50 -7.33 14.55
CA THR A 14 -10.66 -8.62 15.26
C THR A 14 -11.96 -9.37 14.97
N ASP A 15 -13.01 -8.67 14.53
CA ASP A 15 -14.31 -9.25 14.17
C ASP A 15 -14.37 -9.71 12.70
N GLY A 16 -13.28 -9.52 11.95
CA GLY A 16 -13.18 -9.81 10.52
C GLY A 16 -13.59 -8.65 9.61
N THR A 17 -14.03 -7.51 10.15
CA THR A 17 -14.33 -6.31 9.38
C THR A 17 -13.05 -5.73 8.80
N THR A 18 -13.07 -5.38 7.52
CA THR A 18 -11.94 -4.73 6.85
C THR A 18 -12.24 -3.25 6.69
N ILE A 19 -11.49 -2.39 7.39
CA ILE A 19 -11.52 -0.95 7.16
C ILE A 19 -10.55 -0.65 6.03
N GLN A 20 -11.07 -0.01 4.98
CA GLN A 20 -10.25 0.49 3.88
C GLN A 20 -10.25 2.01 3.92
N LYS A 21 -9.08 2.61 4.15
CA LYS A 21 -8.88 4.04 3.91
C LYS A 21 -8.07 4.19 2.63
N HIS A 22 -8.57 5.01 1.71
CA HIS A 22 -7.87 5.26 0.46
C HIS A 22 -7.29 6.66 0.48
N SER A 23 -5.98 6.77 0.26
CA SER A 23 -5.27 8.02 0.07
C SER A 23 -4.76 8.09 -1.37
N LEU A 24 -5.23 9.07 -2.12
CA LEU A 24 -4.92 9.30 -3.52
C LEU A 24 -3.96 10.49 -3.63
N PHE A 25 -2.80 10.27 -4.24
CA PHE A 25 -1.81 11.32 -4.49
C PHE A 25 -1.84 11.73 -5.97
N PHE A 26 -2.12 13.00 -6.21
CA PHE A 26 -2.15 13.60 -7.53
C PHE A 26 -0.99 14.56 -7.70
N SER A 27 -0.46 14.67 -8.91
CA SER A 27 0.45 15.73 -9.31
C SER A 27 -0.08 16.45 -10.55
N ASP A 28 0.10 17.76 -10.64
CA ASP A 28 -0.18 18.54 -11.85
C ASP A 28 1.07 18.74 -12.72
N LEU A 29 0.87 19.32 -13.91
CA LEU A 29 1.97 19.56 -14.86
C LEU A 29 2.92 20.68 -14.38
N ASP A 30 2.54 21.43 -13.34
CA ASP A 30 3.34 22.49 -12.73
C ASP A 30 4.14 21.97 -11.52
N GLY A 31 4.16 20.65 -11.29
CA GLY A 31 4.88 20.02 -10.18
C GLY A 31 4.26 20.35 -8.83
N ARG A 32 2.92 20.42 -8.77
CA ARG A 32 2.19 20.60 -7.51
C ARG A 32 1.42 19.35 -7.16
N ASP A 33 1.51 18.97 -5.89
CA ASP A 33 0.93 17.76 -5.37
C ASP A 33 -0.33 18.05 -4.56
N ALA A 34 -1.33 17.17 -4.68
CA ALA A 34 -2.52 17.17 -3.87
C ALA A 34 -2.74 15.77 -3.27
N LEU A 35 -3.26 15.74 -2.05
CA LEU A 35 -3.65 14.50 -1.36
C LEU A 35 -5.16 14.51 -1.20
N CYS A 36 -5.84 13.50 -1.72
CA CYS A 36 -7.25 13.26 -1.45
C CYS A 36 -7.40 11.98 -0.61
N GLN A 37 -8.03 12.10 0.54
CA GLN A 37 -8.40 10.98 1.39
C GLN A 37 -9.87 10.64 1.16
N VAL A 38 -10.16 9.37 0.91
CA VAL A 38 -11.50 8.83 0.79
C VAL A 38 -11.76 7.93 1.97
N ASP A 39 -12.78 8.27 2.74
CA ASP A 39 -13.32 7.40 3.78
C ASP A 39 -14.04 6.22 3.13
N GLY A 40 -13.57 4.99 3.34
CA GLY A 40 -14.11 3.82 2.65
C GLY A 40 -15.53 3.44 3.07
N ALA A 41 -15.98 3.85 4.26
CA ALA A 41 -17.32 3.53 4.77
C ALA A 41 -18.39 4.47 4.22
N SER A 42 -18.10 5.78 4.21
CA SER A 42 -19.03 6.82 3.78
C SER A 42 -18.84 7.26 2.33
N GLY A 43 -17.69 6.97 1.72
CA GLY A 43 -17.27 7.52 0.44
C GLY A 43 -16.95 9.02 0.50
N HIS A 44 -16.90 9.61 1.70
CA HIS A 44 -16.59 11.03 1.85
C HIS A 44 -15.15 11.31 1.42
N VAL A 45 -14.97 12.35 0.60
CA VAL A 45 -13.67 12.74 0.05
C VAL A 45 -13.22 14.06 0.67
N MET A 46 -12.02 14.06 1.24
CA MET A 46 -11.32 15.26 1.68
C MET A 46 -10.04 15.44 0.89
N CYS A 47 -9.86 16.58 0.23
CA CYS A 47 -8.62 16.91 -0.49
C CYS A 47 -7.87 18.06 0.18
N THR A 48 -6.55 17.96 0.21
CA THR A 48 -5.62 19.01 0.66
C THR A 48 -4.63 19.36 -0.46
N GLY A 49 -4.22 20.63 -0.50
CA GLY A 49 -3.35 21.18 -1.55
C GLY A 49 -4.09 21.97 -2.64
N PRO A 50 -3.44 22.27 -3.78
CA PRO A 50 -2.13 21.78 -4.17
C PRO A 50 -0.97 22.47 -3.41
N TYR A 51 0.10 21.73 -3.14
CA TYR A 51 1.35 22.22 -2.56
C TYR A 51 2.50 22.06 -3.57
N PRO A 52 3.52 22.92 -3.56
CA PRO A 52 4.72 22.68 -4.37
C PRO A 52 5.35 21.35 -3.98
N THR A 53 5.78 20.55 -4.96
CA THR A 53 6.56 19.33 -4.68
C THR A 53 7.84 19.72 -3.94
N PRO A 54 8.16 19.07 -2.79
CA PRO A 54 9.37 19.36 -2.06
C PRO A 54 10.63 19.14 -2.92
N PRO A 55 11.68 19.98 -2.76
CA PRO A 55 12.92 19.80 -3.49
C PRO A 55 13.56 18.45 -3.16
N GLY A 56 14.11 17.78 -4.19
CA GLY A 56 14.75 16.47 -4.05
C GLY A 56 13.81 15.26 -4.15
N VAL A 57 12.50 15.48 -4.30
CA VAL A 57 11.57 14.41 -4.65
C VAL A 57 11.74 14.11 -6.15
N PRO A 58 12.03 12.84 -6.54
CA PRO A 58 12.13 12.46 -7.95
C PRO A 58 10.84 12.75 -8.71
N GLU A 59 10.95 13.02 -10.00
CA GLU A 59 9.78 13.08 -10.88
C GLU A 59 9.05 11.73 -10.85
N ARG A 60 7.74 11.77 -10.66
CA ARG A 60 6.92 10.56 -10.49
C ARG A 60 6.12 10.30 -11.76
N SER A 61 6.16 9.05 -12.23
CA SER A 61 5.44 8.64 -13.43
C SER A 61 3.93 8.52 -13.17
N PRO A 62 3.07 8.96 -14.10
CA PRO A 62 1.63 8.78 -13.98
C PRO A 62 1.21 7.32 -13.83
N LEU A 63 0.25 7.06 -12.94
CA LEU A 63 -0.27 5.73 -12.69
C LEU A 63 -1.33 5.36 -13.73
N ASP A 64 -1.06 4.34 -14.53
CA ASP A 64 -2.00 3.79 -15.52
C ASP A 64 -2.94 2.76 -14.89
N LEU A 65 -4.07 3.23 -14.36
CA LEU A 65 -5.12 2.38 -13.80
C LEU A 65 -5.74 1.42 -14.83
N SER A 66 -5.62 1.68 -16.14
CA SER A 66 -6.18 0.81 -17.17
C SER A 66 -5.48 -0.54 -17.27
N ARG A 67 -4.30 -0.67 -16.65
CA ARG A 67 -3.50 -1.91 -16.57
C ARG A 67 -3.67 -2.68 -15.27
N VAL A 68 -4.35 -2.12 -14.27
CA VAL A 68 -4.58 -2.78 -12.98
C VAL A 68 -5.68 -3.84 -13.15
N ARG A 69 -5.38 -5.07 -12.73
CA ARG A 69 -6.29 -6.23 -12.78
C ARG A 69 -6.42 -6.92 -11.43
N VAL A 70 -5.45 -6.71 -10.55
CA VAL A 70 -5.43 -7.22 -9.18
C VAL A 70 -5.82 -6.06 -8.27
N ASP A 71 -6.87 -6.26 -7.48
CA ASP A 71 -7.26 -5.29 -6.45
C ASP A 71 -6.37 -5.41 -5.20
N ALA A 72 -6.54 -4.48 -4.26
CA ALA A 72 -5.73 -4.43 -3.05
C ALA A 72 -5.89 -5.68 -2.17
N GLU A 73 -7.10 -6.25 -2.08
CA GLU A 73 -7.37 -7.42 -1.23
C GLU A 73 -6.67 -8.66 -1.79
N ALA A 74 -6.81 -8.92 -3.09
CA ALA A 74 -6.10 -10.01 -3.76
C ALA A 74 -4.57 -9.84 -3.70
N ALA A 75 -4.06 -8.61 -3.79
CA ALA A 75 -2.63 -8.34 -3.65
C ALA A 75 -2.14 -8.63 -2.22
N VAL A 76 -2.89 -8.22 -1.20
CA VAL A 76 -2.59 -8.50 0.22
C VAL A 76 -2.60 -10.01 0.50
N ASP A 77 -3.60 -10.74 -0.01
CA ASP A 77 -3.69 -12.18 0.18
C ASP A 77 -2.51 -12.92 -0.49
N ALA A 78 -2.15 -12.55 -1.72
CA ALA A 78 -1.01 -13.13 -2.43
C ALA A 78 0.31 -12.84 -1.70
N ALA A 79 0.48 -11.62 -1.20
CA ALA A 79 1.65 -11.22 -0.44
C ALA A 79 1.71 -11.95 0.92
N GLY A 80 0.60 -12.08 1.64
CA GLY A 80 0.51 -12.84 2.89
C GLY A 80 0.84 -14.33 2.69
N ALA A 81 0.39 -14.93 1.60
CA ALA A 81 0.75 -16.30 1.24
C ALA A 81 2.26 -16.47 0.98
N SER A 82 2.94 -15.45 0.44
CA SER A 82 4.38 -15.46 0.20
C SER A 82 5.21 -15.41 1.48
N VAL A 83 4.78 -14.64 2.47
CA VAL A 83 5.52 -14.51 3.74
C VAL A 83 5.33 -15.74 4.65
N GLY A 84 4.29 -16.54 4.41
CA GLY A 84 3.97 -17.73 5.17
C GLY A 84 3.11 -17.43 6.41
N SER A 85 2.60 -18.49 7.06
CA SER A 85 1.63 -18.42 8.16
C SER A 85 2.10 -17.65 9.41
N THR A 86 3.38 -17.26 9.48
CA THR A 86 3.97 -16.53 10.60
C THR A 86 3.52 -15.06 10.67
N VAL A 87 2.99 -14.50 9.58
CA VAL A 87 2.31 -13.18 9.59
C VAL A 87 0.86 -13.30 10.05
N ALA A 88 0.33 -14.52 10.08
CA ALA A 88 -1.08 -14.83 10.26
C ALA A 88 -1.40 -15.38 11.65
N ASP A 89 -0.63 -15.06 12.70
CA ASP A 89 -1.21 -15.26 14.03
C ASP A 89 -2.25 -14.16 14.26
N ARG A 90 -3.51 -14.55 14.09
CA ARG A 90 -4.76 -13.78 14.16
C ARG A 90 -5.02 -13.11 15.53
N ARG A 91 -3.98 -12.89 16.34
CA ARG A 91 -4.05 -12.47 17.74
C ARG A 91 -3.56 -11.05 17.99
N ALA A 92 -3.01 -10.37 16.98
CA ALA A 92 -2.78 -8.92 17.04
C ALA A 92 -3.99 -8.19 16.44
N PRO A 93 -4.93 -7.65 17.23
CA PRO A 93 -6.09 -6.89 16.75
C PRO A 93 -5.74 -5.61 15.95
N ASP A 94 -4.45 -5.27 15.82
CA ASP A 94 -3.97 -4.01 15.25
C ASP A 94 -2.95 -4.19 14.11
N LEU A 95 -2.96 -5.33 13.40
CA LEU A 95 -2.04 -5.51 12.27
C LEU A 95 -2.42 -4.58 11.12
N LEU A 96 -1.65 -3.49 10.96
CA LEU A 96 -1.79 -2.57 9.85
C LEU A 96 -1.07 -3.14 8.63
N ILE A 97 -1.84 -3.47 7.59
CA ILE A 97 -1.29 -3.84 6.28
C ILE A 97 -1.43 -2.63 5.38
N GLY A 98 -0.30 -2.10 4.92
CA GLY A 98 -0.27 -1.02 3.94
C GLY A 98 -0.19 -1.61 2.54
N ALA A 99 -1.11 -1.24 1.65
CA ALA A 99 -1.07 -1.61 0.24
C ALA A 99 -0.90 -0.34 -0.62
N LEU A 100 0.26 -0.19 -1.24
CA LEU A 100 0.61 0.97 -2.05
C LEU A 100 0.62 0.59 -3.53
N LEU A 101 -0.26 1.19 -4.34
CA LEU A 101 -0.24 1.09 -5.80
C LEU A 101 0.50 2.30 -6.39
N GLN A 102 1.54 2.01 -7.16
CA GLN A 102 2.41 3.01 -7.76
C GLN A 102 2.84 2.58 -9.17
N SER A 103 3.36 3.54 -9.93
CA SER A 103 3.96 3.27 -11.24
C SER A 103 5.32 2.58 -11.06
N GLY A 104 5.54 1.47 -11.76
CA GLY A 104 6.83 0.81 -11.92
C GLY A 104 7.32 0.86 -13.37
N ASP A 105 8.56 0.43 -13.60
CA ASP A 105 9.22 0.50 -14.91
C ASP A 105 8.46 -0.27 -16.01
N GLU A 106 7.87 -1.41 -15.67
CA GLU A 106 7.14 -2.27 -16.60
C GLU A 106 5.62 -2.08 -16.55
N GLY A 107 5.10 -1.39 -15.54
CA GLY A 107 3.66 -1.23 -15.30
C GLY A 107 3.31 -0.89 -13.85
N PRO A 108 2.01 -0.81 -13.50
CA PRO A 108 1.59 -0.55 -12.13
C PRO A 108 2.00 -1.70 -11.20
N VAL A 109 2.47 -1.36 -10.00
CA VAL A 109 2.98 -2.29 -9.00
C VAL A 109 2.26 -2.06 -7.68
N TRP A 110 1.79 -3.15 -7.08
CA TRP A 110 1.41 -3.18 -5.67
C TRP A 110 2.65 -3.40 -4.81
N GLU A 111 2.85 -2.58 -3.79
CA GLU A 111 3.81 -2.77 -2.72
C GLU A 111 3.03 -2.96 -1.42
N ILE A 112 3.13 -4.17 -0.85
CA ILE A 112 2.43 -4.56 0.36
C ILE A 112 3.41 -4.60 1.51
N SER A 113 3.14 -3.83 2.55
CA SER A 113 3.95 -3.75 3.77
C SER A 113 3.27 -4.49 4.91
N PHE A 114 4.03 -5.33 5.60
CA PHE A 114 3.58 -6.09 6.76
C PHE A 114 4.50 -5.83 7.95
N ASP A 115 3.91 -5.66 9.12
CA ASP A 115 4.62 -5.81 10.38
C ASP A 115 4.51 -7.28 10.82
N VAL A 116 5.63 -7.98 10.99
CA VAL A 116 5.60 -9.36 11.50
C VAL A 116 5.80 -9.36 13.00
N TRP A 117 4.84 -9.94 13.73
CA TRP A 117 4.85 -10.07 15.19
C TRP A 117 4.95 -11.55 15.58
N LEU A 118 5.86 -11.86 16.49
CA LEU A 118 5.90 -13.14 17.21
C LEU A 118 5.39 -12.94 18.64
N ASP A 119 5.10 -14.02 19.35
CA ASP A 119 4.73 -14.01 20.78
C ASP A 119 5.74 -13.26 21.67
N THR A 120 6.98 -13.10 21.19
CA THR A 120 8.08 -12.40 21.86
C THR A 120 8.18 -10.91 21.52
N GLY A 121 7.35 -10.39 20.61
CA GLY A 121 7.36 -9.00 20.16
C GLY A 121 7.47 -8.82 18.63
N PRO A 122 7.58 -7.56 18.16
CA PRO A 122 7.71 -7.26 16.74
C PRO A 122 9.07 -7.73 16.23
N VAL A 123 9.07 -8.40 15.09
CA VAL A 123 10.25 -9.14 14.60
C VAL A 123 10.84 -8.46 13.40
N THR A 124 10.05 -8.22 12.36
CA THR A 124 10.55 -7.62 11.11
C THR A 124 9.47 -6.88 10.37
N ASP A 125 9.83 -5.74 9.80
CA ASP A 125 9.02 -5.07 8.78
C ASP A 125 9.34 -5.75 7.43
N GLN A 126 8.33 -6.16 6.67
CA GLN A 126 8.50 -6.85 5.39
C GLN A 126 7.73 -6.14 4.28
N THR A 127 8.25 -6.23 3.06
CA THR A 127 7.60 -5.68 1.87
C THR A 127 7.56 -6.72 0.75
N VAL A 128 6.41 -6.86 0.10
CA VAL A 128 6.23 -7.69 -1.09
C VAL A 128 5.75 -6.82 -2.23
N ARG A 129 6.42 -6.87 -3.38
CA ARG A 129 6.02 -6.15 -4.60
C ARG A 129 5.43 -7.12 -5.60
N LEU A 130 4.29 -6.74 -6.17
CA LEU A 130 3.53 -7.55 -7.12
C LEU A 130 3.19 -6.72 -8.35
N ASP A 131 3.24 -7.35 -9.52
CA ASP A 131 2.71 -6.77 -10.75
C ASP A 131 1.19 -6.64 -10.62
N ALA A 132 0.66 -5.42 -10.71
CA ALA A 132 -0.77 -5.16 -10.48
C ALA A 132 -1.66 -5.64 -11.63
N SER A 133 -1.09 -6.08 -12.75
CA SER A 133 -1.79 -6.62 -13.92
C SER A 133 -1.91 -8.15 -13.91
N THR A 134 -0.98 -8.84 -13.25
CA THR A 134 -0.91 -10.31 -13.24
C THR A 134 -0.98 -10.92 -11.84
N GLY A 135 -0.65 -10.15 -10.80
CA GLY A 135 -0.49 -10.64 -9.43
C GLY A 135 0.82 -11.38 -9.20
N ALA A 136 1.72 -11.42 -10.19
CA ALA A 136 3.02 -12.06 -10.05
C ALA A 136 3.87 -11.32 -9.01
N ILE A 137 4.49 -12.05 -8.10
CA ILE A 137 5.44 -11.49 -7.15
C ILE A 137 6.71 -11.10 -7.91
N LEU A 138 7.02 -9.81 -7.88
CA LEU A 138 8.23 -9.24 -8.45
C LEU A 138 9.39 -9.29 -7.45
N GLU A 139 9.08 -9.06 -6.17
CA GLU A 139 10.10 -8.92 -5.14
C GLU A 139 9.54 -9.19 -3.74
N HIS A 140 10.36 -9.75 -2.85
CA HIS A 140 10.07 -9.88 -1.42
C HIS A 140 11.32 -9.44 -0.64
N ARG A 141 11.15 -8.44 0.24
CA ARG A 141 12.20 -7.87 1.09
C ARG A 141 11.85 -7.97 2.57
N ILE A 142 12.88 -8.17 3.39
CA ILE A 142 12.83 -8.04 4.85
C ILE A 142 13.64 -6.78 5.21
N LEU A 143 12.98 -5.78 5.80
CA LEU A 143 13.54 -4.43 6.00
C LEU A 143 14.40 -4.30 7.27
N GLY A 144 14.35 -5.28 8.17
CA GLY A 144 15.27 -5.40 9.31
C GLY A 144 14.66 -6.11 10.51
N GLU A 145 15.51 -6.75 11.32
CA GLU A 145 15.10 -7.32 12.62
C GLU A 145 15.03 -6.21 13.68
N ARG A 146 13.87 -6.03 14.33
CA ARG A 146 13.81 -5.25 15.58
C ARG A 146 14.34 -6.14 16.70
N ARG A 147 15.63 -5.99 17.04
CA ARG A 147 16.18 -6.63 18.23
C ARG A 147 15.70 -5.88 19.47
N GLY A 148 14.70 -6.46 20.15
CA GLY A 148 14.34 -6.12 21.52
C GLY A 148 15.39 -6.58 22.53
#